data_AF-A0A517QE54-F1
#
_entry.id   AF-A0A517QE54-F1
#
_cell.length_a   1.000
_cell.length_b   1.000
_cell.length_c   1.000
_cell.angle_alpha   90.00
_cell.angle_beta   90.00
_cell.angle_gamma   90.00
#
_symmetry.space_group_name_H-M   'P 1'
#
loop_
_entity.id
_entity.type
_entity.pdbx_description
1 polymer ?
#
loop_
_entity_poly.entity_id
_entity_poly.type
_entity_poly.pdbx_seq_one_letter_code
_entity_poly.pdbx_strand_id
1 'polypeptide(L)'
;MLYQEILSRLDAGLKSDEREMFITECLLNPLPISPWSLWTLCSLIKHRQRQEYVLHIVRDKLSGDPKALAEAGALGHPPIERTGLVPTNTDWEYRFHGRGCCLTNRITGELLDVDFYDETADWFNSYFYEGYLESLKEPEIWERHVIKLHPSLETVAISFQNLIENGLLEKHPESSVVRLGFESDEFLGLLERFEEASDSLVQRLAAVLGDWGMLTEGEVSRQDVLEAFARTSLDREQDLIQRFERNDQQRLALRSLFEMESSRRFEILRQALSSPPSGTVSAALDILFEMNDGLWCDEVWSLLSRTDPDGELPQPHIWHTCLEYLTLHTSDCESIKQNLRKTSGHTIGDVAILALKHFPEESLGLFRRALCSTVPNNRIIAASALALIDQPWSHEELLAVLRNSDDQEMTAECRAALREIPRPKLHQIVDEWEYQNPHEAETGEWISMEEAALRRSQGLIRVEMESLHDQVLPLRAIIPPEPPSS
;
A
#
# COMPACT_ATOMS: atom_id res chain seq x y z
N MET A 1 -11.24 -29.28 -13.94
CA MET A 1 -11.53 -30.45 -13.06
C MET A 1 -11.72 -29.99 -11.61
N LEU A 2 -10.79 -29.21 -11.05
CA LEU A 2 -10.88 -28.70 -9.67
C LEU A 2 -12.12 -27.81 -9.40
N TYR A 3 -12.44 -26.87 -10.30
CA TYR A 3 -13.65 -26.03 -10.18
C TYR A 3 -14.94 -26.85 -9.95
N GLN A 4 -15.14 -27.89 -10.77
CA GLN A 4 -16.33 -28.75 -10.69
C GLN A 4 -16.39 -29.55 -9.38
N GLU A 5 -15.24 -29.97 -8.86
CA GLU A 5 -15.14 -30.63 -7.56
C GLU A 5 -15.52 -29.68 -6.42
N ILE A 6 -15.00 -28.44 -6.43
CA ILE A 6 -15.35 -27.41 -5.43
C ILE A 6 -16.86 -27.15 -5.45
N LEU A 7 -17.42 -26.93 -6.65
CA LEU A 7 -18.84 -26.66 -6.83
C LEU A 7 -19.71 -27.82 -6.33
N SER A 8 -19.34 -29.06 -6.66
CA SER A 8 -20.04 -30.26 -6.19
C SER A 8 -20.01 -30.39 -4.66
N ARG A 9 -18.89 -30.04 -4.02
CA ARG A 9 -18.78 -30.07 -2.55
C ARG A 9 -19.57 -28.97 -1.86
N LEU A 10 -19.60 -27.76 -2.42
CA LEU A 10 -20.43 -26.67 -1.91
C LEU A 10 -21.91 -27.06 -1.93
N ASP A 11 -22.38 -27.62 -3.05
CA ASP A 11 -23.76 -28.11 -3.17
C ASP A 11 -24.05 -29.27 -2.21
N ALA A 12 -23.12 -30.23 -2.05
CA ALA A 12 -23.26 -31.31 -1.08
C ALA A 12 -23.29 -30.79 0.37
N GLY A 13 -22.47 -29.79 0.70
CA GLY A 13 -22.45 -29.15 2.02
C GLY A 13 -23.76 -28.43 2.37
N LEU A 14 -24.46 -27.89 1.36
CA LEU A 14 -25.79 -27.32 1.53
C LEU A 14 -26.89 -28.38 1.74
N LYS A 15 -26.74 -29.55 1.13
CA LYS A 15 -27.75 -30.62 1.13
C LYS A 15 -27.57 -31.66 2.24
N SER A 16 -26.41 -31.72 2.88
CA SER A 16 -26.12 -32.74 3.89
C SER A 16 -26.86 -32.49 5.20
N ASP A 17 -27.72 -33.44 5.57
CA ASP A 17 -28.40 -33.49 6.86
C ASP A 17 -27.49 -34.01 8.00
N GLU A 18 -26.43 -34.75 7.66
CA GLU A 18 -25.50 -35.38 8.60
C GLU A 18 -24.15 -34.65 8.63
N ARG A 19 -24.09 -33.58 9.43
CA ARG A 19 -22.90 -32.72 9.58
C ARG A 19 -21.60 -33.51 9.81
N GLU A 20 -21.58 -34.41 10.79
CA GLU A 20 -20.34 -35.12 11.19
C GLU A 20 -19.84 -36.10 10.12
N MET A 21 -20.76 -36.75 9.39
CA MET A 21 -20.41 -37.64 8.29
C MET A 21 -19.77 -36.83 7.15
N PHE A 22 -20.36 -35.69 6.82
CA PHE A 22 -19.84 -34.80 5.78
C PHE A 22 -18.44 -34.25 6.11
N ILE A 23 -18.22 -33.78 7.34
CA ILE A 23 -16.89 -33.33 7.79
C ILE A 23 -15.87 -34.45 7.64
N THR A 24 -16.23 -35.69 8.01
CA THR A 24 -15.35 -36.86 7.90
C THR A 24 -15.02 -37.18 6.44
N GLU A 25 -15.99 -37.05 5.53
CA GLU A 25 -15.76 -37.24 4.09
C GLU A 25 -14.78 -36.20 3.52
N CYS A 26 -14.92 -34.92 3.88
CA CYS A 26 -13.99 -33.86 3.48
C CYS A 26 -12.58 -34.08 4.05
N LEU A 27 -12.45 -34.55 5.31
CA LEU A 27 -11.17 -34.89 5.92
C LEU A 27 -10.44 -36.02 5.20
N LEU A 28 -11.18 -37.04 4.75
CA LEU A 28 -10.62 -38.19 4.04
C LEU A 28 -10.22 -37.86 2.60
N ASN A 29 -10.83 -36.83 2.02
CA ASN A 29 -10.61 -36.42 0.63
C ASN A 29 -10.34 -34.91 0.55
N PRO A 30 -9.22 -34.39 1.08
CA PRO A 30 -8.97 -32.95 1.05
C PRO A 30 -8.82 -32.43 -0.40
N LEU A 31 -9.25 -31.19 -0.64
CA LEU A 31 -9.00 -30.52 -1.91
C LEU A 31 -7.50 -30.24 -2.07
N PRO A 32 -6.94 -30.32 -3.30
CA PRO A 32 -5.52 -30.03 -3.56
C PRO A 32 -5.22 -28.52 -3.63
N ILE A 33 -5.90 -27.71 -2.82
CA ILE A 33 -5.75 -26.25 -2.78
C ILE A 33 -5.96 -25.77 -1.34
N SER A 34 -5.18 -24.76 -0.93
CA SER A 34 -5.18 -24.29 0.46
C SER A 34 -6.48 -23.55 0.82
N PRO A 35 -6.90 -23.58 2.10
CA PRO A 35 -8.08 -22.84 2.56
C PRO A 35 -7.93 -21.32 2.36
N TRP A 36 -6.73 -20.75 2.54
CA TRP A 36 -6.42 -19.35 2.22
C TRP A 36 -6.85 -18.97 0.80
N SER A 37 -6.50 -19.83 -0.18
CA SER A 37 -6.81 -19.59 -1.59
C SER A 37 -8.28 -19.81 -1.90
N LEU A 38 -8.93 -20.80 -1.28
CA LEU A 38 -10.35 -21.07 -1.49
C LEU A 38 -11.26 -19.98 -0.91
N TRP A 39 -10.98 -19.48 0.29
CA TRP A 39 -11.68 -18.32 0.84
C TRP A 39 -11.48 -17.08 -0.03
N THR A 40 -10.25 -16.84 -0.49
CA THR A 40 -9.95 -15.76 -1.45
C THR A 40 -10.76 -15.90 -2.73
N LEU A 41 -10.87 -17.10 -3.31
CA LEU A 41 -11.68 -17.34 -4.50
C LEU A 41 -13.16 -17.00 -4.28
N CYS A 42 -13.75 -17.47 -3.17
CA CYS A 42 -15.16 -17.19 -2.87
C CYS A 42 -15.39 -15.68 -2.75
N SER A 43 -14.47 -14.98 -2.09
CA SER A 43 -14.51 -13.53 -1.94
C SER A 43 -14.32 -12.78 -3.27
N LEU A 44 -13.45 -13.26 -4.16
CA LEU A 44 -13.28 -12.69 -5.51
C LEU A 44 -14.51 -12.86 -6.40
N ILE A 45 -15.23 -13.97 -6.28
CA ILE A 45 -16.48 -14.19 -7.02
C ILE A 45 -17.54 -13.14 -6.62
N LYS A 46 -17.66 -12.83 -5.32
CA LYS A 46 -18.51 -11.73 -4.83
C LYS A 46 -17.97 -10.36 -5.28
N HIS A 47 -16.66 -10.16 -5.21
CA HIS A 47 -16.03 -8.92 -5.65
C HIS A 47 -16.25 -8.63 -7.14
N ARG A 48 -16.33 -9.66 -8.00
CA ARG A 48 -16.69 -9.51 -9.42
C ARG A 48 -18.03 -8.78 -9.61
N GLN A 49 -19.06 -9.13 -8.84
CA GLN A 49 -20.36 -8.43 -8.88
C GLN A 49 -20.21 -6.94 -8.51
N ARG A 50 -19.30 -6.63 -7.57
CA ARG A 50 -19.00 -5.25 -7.17
C ARG A 50 -18.25 -4.50 -8.27
N GLN A 51 -17.35 -5.14 -9.01
CA GLN A 51 -16.72 -4.54 -10.19
C GLN A 51 -17.72 -4.31 -11.33
N GLU A 52 -18.68 -5.22 -11.54
CA GLU A 52 -19.78 -5.04 -12.48
C GLU A 52 -20.65 -3.82 -12.13
N TYR A 53 -20.86 -3.53 -10.83
CA TYR A 53 -21.51 -2.31 -10.39
C TYR A 53 -20.72 -1.05 -10.80
N VAL A 54 -19.39 -1.05 -10.66
CA VAL A 54 -18.53 0.06 -11.13
C VAL A 54 -18.68 0.27 -12.64
N LEU A 55 -18.64 -0.82 -13.42
CA LEU A 55 -18.85 -0.76 -14.87
C LEU A 55 -20.21 -0.15 -15.24
N HIS A 56 -21.28 -0.53 -14.53
CA HIS A 56 -22.60 0.05 -14.72
C HIS A 56 -22.61 1.55 -14.43
N ILE A 57 -21.98 2.00 -13.33
CA ILE A 57 -21.86 3.43 -13.01
C ILE A 57 -21.10 4.18 -14.10
N VAL A 58 -19.93 3.68 -14.52
CA VAL A 58 -19.11 4.31 -15.56
C VAL A 58 -19.89 4.47 -16.86
N ARG A 59 -20.51 3.38 -17.33
CA ARG A 59 -21.23 3.35 -18.61
C ARG A 59 -22.50 4.18 -18.58
N ASP A 60 -23.35 3.95 -17.58
CA ASP A 60 -24.75 4.39 -17.61
C ASP A 60 -24.98 5.70 -16.84
N LYS A 61 -24.07 6.08 -15.92
CA LYS A 61 -24.21 7.30 -15.10
C LYS A 61 -23.16 8.37 -15.41
N LEU A 62 -21.95 7.96 -15.77
CA LEU A 62 -20.83 8.88 -16.02
C LEU A 62 -20.53 9.09 -17.51
N SER A 63 -21.30 8.44 -18.40
CA SER A 63 -21.10 8.50 -19.86
C SER A 63 -19.67 8.11 -20.29
N GLY A 64 -18.99 7.29 -19.49
CA GLY A 64 -17.70 6.72 -19.83
C GLY A 64 -17.86 5.55 -20.80
N ASP A 65 -16.88 5.38 -21.70
CA ASP A 65 -16.77 4.21 -22.55
C ASP A 65 -15.64 3.31 -22.01
N PRO A 66 -15.95 2.14 -21.41
CA PRO A 66 -14.95 1.21 -20.87
C PRO A 66 -13.91 0.80 -21.91
N LYS A 67 -14.31 0.67 -23.18
CA LYS A 67 -13.39 0.33 -24.26
C LYS A 67 -12.41 1.48 -24.53
N ALA A 68 -12.91 2.72 -24.55
CA ALA A 68 -12.04 3.89 -24.69
C ALA A 68 -11.08 4.03 -23.51
N LEU A 69 -11.53 3.74 -22.28
CA LEU A 69 -10.67 3.69 -21.10
C LEU A 69 -9.58 2.63 -21.22
N ALA A 70 -9.93 1.42 -21.67
CA ALA A 70 -8.98 0.32 -21.86
C ALA A 70 -7.92 0.64 -22.93
N GLU A 71 -8.33 1.19 -24.06
CA GLU A 71 -7.44 1.47 -25.21
C GLU A 71 -6.59 2.74 -25.03
N ALA A 72 -7.17 3.81 -24.48
CA ALA A 72 -6.56 5.14 -24.42
C ALA A 72 -6.17 5.59 -23.00
N GLY A 73 -6.49 4.82 -21.96
CA GLY A 73 -6.21 5.17 -20.57
C GLY A 73 -6.81 6.52 -20.20
N ALA A 74 -5.97 7.43 -19.69
CA ALA A 74 -6.40 8.73 -19.21
C ALA A 74 -6.96 9.64 -20.32
N LEU A 75 -6.63 9.36 -21.58
CA LEU A 75 -7.16 10.06 -22.75
C LEU A 75 -8.54 9.54 -23.17
N GLY A 76 -8.95 8.37 -22.66
CA GLY A 76 -10.29 7.80 -22.86
C GLY A 76 -11.31 8.26 -21.82
N HIS A 77 -10.92 9.16 -20.90
CA HIS A 77 -11.82 9.67 -19.86
C HIS A 77 -13.00 10.46 -20.48
N PRO A 78 -14.23 10.32 -19.95
CA PRO A 78 -15.36 11.11 -20.40
C PRO A 78 -15.12 12.61 -20.17
N PRO A 79 -15.77 13.51 -20.94
CA PRO A 79 -15.58 14.96 -20.85
C PRO A 79 -16.33 15.57 -19.64
N ILE A 80 -16.11 15.02 -18.46
CA ILE A 80 -16.64 15.47 -17.16
C ILE A 80 -15.50 15.69 -16.18
N GLU A 81 -15.79 16.25 -15.01
CA GLU A 81 -14.78 16.37 -13.93
C GLU A 81 -14.24 14.99 -13.56
N ARG A 82 -12.92 14.88 -13.33
CA ARG A 82 -12.28 13.59 -13.02
C ARG A 82 -12.72 12.99 -11.69
N THR A 83 -13.16 13.83 -10.77
CA THR A 83 -13.67 13.43 -9.46
C THR A 83 -15.01 14.11 -9.24
N GLY A 84 -15.98 13.41 -8.66
CA GLY A 84 -17.28 14.00 -8.37
C GLY A 84 -18.23 13.02 -7.68
N LEU A 85 -19.46 13.45 -7.43
CA LEU A 85 -20.52 12.58 -6.91
C LEU A 85 -21.12 11.75 -8.04
N VAL A 86 -21.42 10.48 -7.77
CA VAL A 86 -22.14 9.63 -8.72
C VAL A 86 -23.56 10.20 -8.92
N PRO A 87 -23.97 10.51 -10.16
CA PRO A 87 -25.30 11.05 -10.43
C PRO A 87 -26.39 10.12 -9.91
N THR A 88 -27.39 10.68 -9.22
CA THR A 88 -28.54 9.95 -8.62
C THR A 88 -28.19 8.96 -7.50
N ASN A 89 -26.92 8.82 -7.13
CA ASN A 89 -26.47 8.02 -5.99
C ASN A 89 -25.33 8.74 -5.25
N THR A 90 -25.66 9.82 -4.54
CA THR A 90 -24.69 10.73 -3.90
C THR A 90 -23.99 10.15 -2.67
N ASP A 91 -24.33 8.91 -2.30
CA ASP A 91 -23.60 8.16 -1.29
C ASP A 91 -22.25 7.68 -1.84
N TRP A 92 -22.07 7.68 -3.16
CA TRP A 92 -20.82 7.33 -3.83
C TRP A 92 -20.17 8.55 -4.50
N GLU A 93 -18.85 8.65 -4.33
CA GLU A 93 -17.97 9.51 -5.12
C GLU A 93 -17.24 8.66 -6.15
N TYR A 94 -17.00 9.23 -7.34
CA TYR A 94 -16.18 8.62 -8.37
C TYR A 94 -14.87 9.40 -8.53
N ARG A 95 -13.81 8.70 -8.93
CA ARG A 95 -12.53 9.26 -9.35
C ARG A 95 -11.99 8.45 -10.53
N PHE A 96 -11.96 9.06 -11.71
CA PHE A 96 -11.26 8.51 -12.86
C PHE A 96 -9.76 8.63 -12.68
N HIS A 97 -9.04 7.55 -12.98
CA HIS A 97 -7.59 7.49 -12.97
C HIS A 97 -7.14 6.56 -14.10
N GLY A 98 -5.85 6.55 -14.44
CA GLY A 98 -5.26 5.59 -15.39
C GLY A 98 -6.21 5.16 -16.51
N ARG A 99 -6.57 3.88 -16.51
CA ARG A 99 -7.56 3.24 -17.38
C ARG A 99 -8.83 2.81 -16.62
N GLY A 100 -9.07 3.41 -15.46
CA GLY A 100 -10.00 2.90 -14.48
C GLY A 100 -10.88 3.97 -13.82
N CYS A 101 -11.73 3.50 -12.92
CA CYS A 101 -12.58 4.32 -12.09
C CYS A 101 -12.62 3.74 -10.68
N CYS A 102 -12.34 4.58 -9.70
CA CYS A 102 -12.48 4.26 -8.29
C CYS A 102 -13.81 4.85 -7.80
N LEU A 103 -14.63 4.04 -7.14
CA LEU A 103 -15.81 4.49 -6.40
C LEU A 103 -15.54 4.40 -4.90
N THR A 104 -15.90 5.43 -4.17
CA THR A 104 -15.79 5.47 -2.70
C THR A 104 -17.14 5.81 -2.10
N ASN A 105 -17.64 4.93 -1.23
CA ASN A 105 -18.86 5.18 -0.48
C ASN A 105 -18.55 6.15 0.67
N ARG A 106 -19.19 7.31 0.66
CA ARG A 106 -18.93 8.40 1.61
C ARG A 106 -19.45 8.11 3.02
N ILE A 107 -20.36 7.15 3.14
CA ILE A 107 -20.98 6.75 4.42
C ILE A 107 -20.17 5.59 5.02
N THR A 108 -20.02 4.50 4.26
CA THR A 108 -19.37 3.29 4.75
C THR A 108 -17.85 3.38 4.67
N GLY A 109 -17.30 4.17 3.74
CA GLY A 109 -15.86 4.20 3.43
C GLY A 109 -15.44 3.13 2.43
N GLU A 110 -16.36 2.24 2.00
CA GLU A 110 -16.08 1.17 1.05
C GLU A 110 -15.50 1.72 -0.27
N LEU A 111 -14.42 1.09 -0.73
CA LEU A 111 -13.68 1.50 -1.92
C LEU A 111 -13.68 0.38 -2.96
N LEU A 112 -14.19 0.68 -4.16
CA LEU A 112 -14.21 -0.21 -5.32
C LEU A 112 -13.35 0.40 -6.43
N ASP A 113 -12.17 -0.17 -6.67
CA ASP A 113 -11.26 0.32 -7.70
C ASP A 113 -11.12 -0.68 -8.86
N VAL A 114 -11.41 -0.22 -10.08
CA VAL A 114 -11.46 -1.06 -11.28
C VAL A 114 -10.70 -0.41 -12.41
N ASP A 115 -9.73 -1.15 -12.95
CA ASP A 115 -9.09 -0.84 -14.24
C ASP A 115 -9.74 -1.65 -15.36
N PHE A 116 -10.02 -0.99 -16.49
CA PHE A 116 -10.58 -1.64 -17.67
C PHE A 116 -9.45 -2.08 -18.61
N TYR A 117 -9.43 -3.35 -18.99
CA TYR A 117 -8.51 -3.91 -20.00
C TYR A 117 -9.23 -4.30 -21.30
N ASP A 118 -10.55 -4.30 -21.26
CA ASP A 118 -11.47 -4.49 -22.37
C ASP A 118 -12.79 -3.78 -22.01
N GLU A 119 -13.91 -4.23 -22.59
CA GLU A 119 -15.25 -3.67 -22.34
C GLU A 119 -15.94 -4.20 -21.07
N THR A 120 -15.27 -5.09 -20.31
CA THR A 120 -15.78 -5.73 -19.09
C THR A 120 -15.02 -5.28 -17.83
N ALA A 121 -15.54 -5.67 -16.68
CA ALA A 121 -14.96 -5.41 -15.36
C ALA A 121 -14.35 -6.67 -14.73
N ASP A 122 -14.06 -7.71 -15.53
CA ASP A 122 -13.71 -9.04 -15.00
C ASP A 122 -12.26 -9.13 -14.49
N TRP A 123 -11.47 -8.08 -14.68
CA TRP A 123 -10.05 -8.07 -14.36
C TRP A 123 -9.80 -7.57 -12.93
N PHE A 124 -9.31 -8.48 -12.08
CA PHE A 124 -8.85 -8.20 -10.73
C PHE A 124 -7.38 -7.77 -10.73
N ASN A 125 -7.09 -6.76 -9.92
CA ASN A 125 -5.74 -6.42 -9.50
C ASN A 125 -5.62 -6.73 -8.01
N SER A 126 -4.59 -7.48 -7.59
CA SER A 126 -4.40 -7.84 -6.18
C SER A 126 -4.24 -6.62 -5.27
N TYR A 127 -3.61 -5.55 -5.76
CA TYR A 127 -3.44 -4.30 -5.01
C TYR A 127 -4.76 -3.54 -4.82
N PHE A 128 -5.63 -3.52 -5.83
CA PHE A 128 -6.97 -2.92 -5.67
C PHE A 128 -7.87 -3.76 -4.77
N TYR A 129 -7.72 -5.09 -4.84
CA TYR A 129 -8.45 -5.99 -3.97
C TYR A 129 -8.01 -5.85 -2.50
N GLU A 130 -6.71 -5.69 -2.25
CA GLU A 130 -6.16 -5.33 -0.94
C GLU A 130 -6.79 -4.02 -0.41
N GLY A 131 -6.76 -2.95 -1.20
CA GLY A 131 -7.38 -1.67 -0.83
C GLY A 131 -8.89 -1.76 -0.60
N TYR A 132 -9.59 -2.63 -1.33
CA TYR A 132 -10.99 -2.95 -1.05
C TYR A 132 -11.14 -3.59 0.34
N LEU A 133 -10.37 -4.63 0.66
CA LEU A 133 -10.44 -5.29 1.97
C LEU A 133 -10.11 -4.32 3.12
N GLU A 134 -9.13 -3.44 2.96
CA GLU A 134 -8.79 -2.40 3.94
C GLU A 134 -9.93 -1.41 4.19
N SER A 135 -10.74 -1.13 3.15
CA SER A 135 -11.83 -0.15 3.24
C SER A 135 -13.07 -0.62 4.00
N LEU A 136 -13.19 -1.94 4.25
CA LEU A 136 -14.40 -2.54 4.81
C LEU A 136 -14.49 -2.35 6.33
N LYS A 137 -15.48 -1.56 6.76
CA LYS A 137 -15.83 -1.44 8.19
C LYS A 137 -16.62 -2.65 8.72
N GLU A 138 -17.47 -3.23 7.89
CA GLU A 138 -18.34 -4.37 8.22
C GLU A 138 -18.23 -5.44 7.12
N PRO A 139 -17.12 -6.20 7.07
CA PRO A 139 -16.95 -7.21 6.04
C PRO A 139 -17.98 -8.34 6.16
N GLU A 140 -18.48 -8.79 5.01
CA GLU A 140 -19.29 -10.01 4.88
C GLU A 140 -18.46 -11.26 5.25
N ILE A 141 -19.10 -12.42 5.33
CA ILE A 141 -18.44 -13.65 5.81
C ILE A 141 -17.17 -13.99 5.02
N TRP A 142 -17.20 -13.78 3.70
CA TRP A 142 -16.10 -14.10 2.78
C TRP A 142 -14.88 -13.23 3.04
N GLU A 143 -15.04 -11.91 2.99
CA GLU A 143 -13.96 -10.96 3.24
C GLU A 143 -13.45 -11.06 4.67
N ARG A 144 -14.35 -11.25 5.65
CA ARG A 144 -13.96 -11.41 7.06
C ARG A 144 -13.02 -12.59 7.26
N HIS A 145 -13.24 -13.70 6.56
CA HIS A 145 -12.36 -14.88 6.66
C HIS A 145 -11.06 -14.68 5.89
N VAL A 146 -11.09 -14.01 4.74
CA VAL A 146 -9.86 -13.61 4.04
C VAL A 146 -9.00 -12.72 4.94
N ILE A 147 -9.56 -11.69 5.57
CA ILE A 147 -8.86 -10.79 6.50
C ILE A 147 -8.30 -11.57 7.70
N LYS A 148 -9.07 -12.51 8.26
CA LYS A 148 -8.59 -13.35 9.38
C LYS A 148 -7.40 -14.23 8.97
N LEU A 149 -7.45 -14.80 7.77
CA LEU A 149 -6.41 -15.70 7.25
C LEU A 149 -5.18 -14.96 6.72
N HIS A 150 -5.34 -13.69 6.34
CA HIS A 150 -4.30 -12.80 5.83
C HIS A 150 -4.24 -11.49 6.64
N PRO A 151 -3.74 -11.51 7.89
CA PRO A 151 -3.68 -10.31 8.73
C PRO A 151 -2.92 -9.14 8.09
N SER A 152 -1.85 -9.41 7.34
CA SER A 152 -1.24 -8.47 6.39
C SER A 152 -1.87 -8.71 5.02
N LEU A 153 -2.78 -7.83 4.62
CA LEU A 153 -3.65 -8.04 3.46
C LEU A 153 -2.89 -8.23 2.14
N GLU A 154 -1.69 -7.63 2.00
CA GLU A 154 -0.79 -7.87 0.85
C GLU A 154 -0.52 -9.36 0.59
N THR A 155 -0.57 -10.22 1.63
CA THR A 155 -0.29 -11.66 1.49
C THR A 155 -1.41 -12.40 0.75
N VAL A 156 -2.55 -11.77 0.50
CA VAL A 156 -3.60 -12.29 -0.39
C VAL A 156 -3.07 -12.52 -1.82
N ALA A 157 -2.02 -11.82 -2.23
CA ALA A 157 -1.37 -12.03 -3.53
C ALA A 157 -0.73 -13.44 -3.65
N ILE A 158 -0.39 -14.11 -2.54
CA ILE A 158 0.01 -15.53 -2.56
C ILE A 158 -1.19 -16.40 -2.95
N SER A 159 -2.37 -16.09 -2.42
CA SER A 159 -3.62 -16.79 -2.78
C SER A 159 -3.99 -16.59 -4.25
N PHE A 160 -3.78 -15.40 -4.81
CA PHE A 160 -3.93 -15.17 -6.25
C PHE A 160 -3.01 -16.10 -7.06
N GLN A 161 -1.72 -16.17 -6.71
CA GLN A 161 -0.76 -17.02 -7.40
C GLN A 161 -1.14 -18.51 -7.34
N ASN A 162 -1.56 -19.00 -6.17
CA ASN A 162 -2.06 -20.37 -6.01
C ASN A 162 -3.31 -20.64 -6.87
N LEU A 163 -4.21 -19.66 -6.99
CA LEU A 163 -5.41 -19.80 -7.83
C LEU A 163 -5.05 -19.83 -9.33
N ILE A 164 -4.04 -19.06 -9.76
CA ILE A 164 -3.52 -19.11 -11.13
C ILE A 164 -2.91 -20.49 -11.41
N GLU A 165 -2.05 -20.99 -10.51
CA GLU A 165 -1.40 -22.31 -10.64
C GLU A 165 -2.39 -23.47 -10.73
N ASN A 166 -3.57 -23.30 -10.11
CA ASN A 166 -4.66 -24.27 -10.14
C ASN A 166 -5.68 -24.03 -11.27
N GLY A 167 -5.45 -23.05 -12.14
CA GLY A 167 -6.31 -22.73 -13.29
C GLY A 167 -7.69 -22.18 -12.90
N LEU A 168 -7.82 -21.62 -11.68
CA LEU A 168 -9.03 -20.95 -11.20
C LEU A 168 -9.01 -19.45 -11.54
N LEU A 169 -7.82 -18.89 -11.74
CA LEU A 169 -7.61 -17.55 -12.29
C LEU A 169 -6.79 -17.62 -13.60
N GLU A 170 -7.11 -16.74 -14.54
CA GLU A 170 -6.39 -16.54 -15.80
C GLU A 170 -5.64 -15.21 -15.79
N LYS A 171 -4.38 -15.21 -16.20
CA LYS A 171 -3.55 -14.00 -16.26
C LYS A 171 -3.73 -13.26 -17.58
N HIS A 172 -3.79 -11.93 -17.52
CA HIS A 172 -3.73 -11.08 -18.71
C HIS A 172 -2.36 -11.23 -19.41
N PRO A 173 -2.29 -11.27 -20.76
CA PRO A 173 -1.03 -11.47 -21.47
C PRO A 173 -0.02 -10.33 -21.27
N GLU A 174 -0.51 -9.09 -21.13
CA GLU A 174 0.30 -7.87 -21.11
C GLU A 174 0.28 -7.13 -19.76
N SER A 175 -0.37 -7.70 -18.74
CA SER A 175 -0.57 -7.03 -17.45
C SER A 175 -0.48 -8.02 -16.29
N SER A 176 -0.37 -7.52 -15.06
CA SER A 176 -0.39 -8.33 -13.83
C SER A 176 -1.80 -8.72 -13.38
N VAL A 177 -2.85 -8.17 -14.01
CA VAL A 177 -4.25 -8.47 -13.65
C VAL A 177 -4.66 -9.87 -14.06
N VAL A 178 -5.70 -10.36 -13.39
CA VAL A 178 -6.23 -11.71 -13.55
C VAL A 178 -7.75 -11.70 -13.60
N ARG A 179 -8.38 -12.74 -14.12
CA ARG A 179 -9.84 -12.92 -14.09
C ARG A 179 -10.21 -14.35 -13.72
N LEU A 180 -11.48 -14.62 -13.44
CA LEU A 180 -11.94 -16.00 -13.21
C LEU A 180 -11.72 -16.85 -14.46
N GLY A 181 -11.14 -18.04 -14.30
CA GLY A 181 -10.94 -19.01 -15.40
C GLY A 181 -12.17 -19.85 -15.73
N PHE A 182 -13.34 -19.45 -15.23
CA PHE A 182 -14.60 -20.18 -15.37
C PHE A 182 -15.80 -19.22 -15.21
N GLU A 183 -16.96 -19.64 -15.73
CA GLU A 183 -18.24 -18.95 -15.53
C GLU A 183 -18.72 -19.13 -14.09
N SER A 184 -18.96 -18.02 -13.40
CA SER A 184 -19.11 -18.02 -11.93
C SER A 184 -20.55 -18.00 -11.42
N ASP A 185 -21.55 -17.86 -12.29
CA ASP A 185 -22.96 -17.68 -11.90
C ASP A 185 -23.50 -18.80 -11.00
N GLU A 186 -23.20 -20.06 -11.32
CA GLU A 186 -23.63 -21.20 -10.52
C GLU A 186 -22.94 -21.21 -9.15
N PHE A 187 -21.64 -20.89 -9.12
CA PHE A 187 -20.86 -20.84 -7.89
C PHE A 187 -21.38 -19.72 -6.98
N LEU A 188 -21.60 -18.54 -7.54
CA LEU A 188 -22.17 -17.38 -6.86
C LEU A 188 -23.53 -17.69 -6.22
N GLY A 189 -24.43 -18.36 -6.96
CA GLY A 189 -25.72 -18.78 -6.42
C GLY A 189 -25.62 -19.78 -5.26
N LEU A 190 -24.52 -20.55 -5.16
CA LEU A 190 -24.24 -21.38 -3.99
C LEU A 190 -23.72 -20.53 -2.82
N LEU A 191 -22.84 -19.56 -3.07
CA LEU A 191 -22.30 -18.66 -2.03
C LEU A 191 -23.41 -17.86 -1.33
N GLU A 192 -24.35 -17.28 -2.08
CA GLU A 192 -25.48 -16.52 -1.52
C GLU A 192 -26.31 -17.36 -0.54
N ARG A 193 -26.42 -18.67 -0.76
CA ARG A 193 -27.14 -19.59 0.15
C ARG A 193 -26.39 -19.84 1.47
N PHE A 194 -25.09 -19.59 1.52
CA PHE A 194 -24.28 -19.68 2.74
C PHE A 194 -24.27 -18.37 3.55
N GLU A 195 -24.71 -17.23 2.99
CA GLU A 195 -24.68 -15.93 3.69
C GLU A 195 -25.75 -15.81 4.78
N GLU A 196 -26.88 -16.51 4.62
CA GLU A 196 -27.97 -16.58 5.60
C GLU A 196 -27.85 -17.82 6.53
N ALA A 197 -26.66 -18.42 6.59
CA ALA A 197 -26.42 -19.71 7.20
C ALA A 197 -26.50 -19.72 8.73
N SER A 198 -27.11 -20.79 9.26
CA SER A 198 -26.91 -21.20 10.67
C SER A 198 -25.46 -21.62 10.95
N ASP A 199 -25.03 -21.61 12.22
CA ASP A 199 -23.70 -22.06 12.65
C ASP A 199 -23.31 -23.46 12.11
N SER A 200 -24.28 -24.38 12.03
CA SER A 200 -24.06 -25.72 11.49
C SER A 200 -23.68 -25.72 10.00
N LEU A 201 -24.19 -24.77 9.23
CA LEU A 201 -23.91 -24.68 7.80
C LEU A 201 -22.57 -23.97 7.55
N VAL A 202 -22.20 -23.02 8.40
CA VAL A 202 -20.86 -22.41 8.43
C VAL A 202 -19.78 -23.46 8.72
N GLN A 203 -20.01 -24.39 9.65
CA GLN A 203 -19.07 -25.50 9.90
C GLN A 203 -18.91 -26.42 8.68
N ARG A 204 -19.99 -26.72 7.96
CA ARG A 204 -19.90 -27.51 6.72
C ARG A 204 -19.13 -26.74 5.64
N LEU A 205 -19.33 -25.43 5.53
CA LEU A 205 -18.55 -24.58 4.63
C LEU A 205 -17.05 -24.64 4.96
N ALA A 206 -16.68 -24.50 6.23
CA ALA A 206 -15.29 -24.65 6.67
C ALA A 206 -14.70 -26.00 6.25
N ALA A 207 -15.44 -27.09 6.41
CA ALA A 207 -15.02 -28.42 5.97
C ALA A 207 -14.86 -28.53 4.44
N VAL A 208 -15.76 -27.93 3.65
CA VAL A 208 -15.64 -27.87 2.18
C VAL A 208 -14.35 -27.17 1.78
N LEU A 209 -14.06 -26.03 2.41
CA LEU A 209 -12.90 -25.21 2.09
C LEU A 209 -11.59 -25.74 2.72
N GLY A 210 -11.67 -26.79 3.55
CA GLY A 210 -10.51 -27.34 4.26
C GLY A 210 -9.98 -26.42 5.37
N ASP A 211 -10.81 -25.50 5.86
CA ASP A 211 -10.48 -24.61 6.97
C ASP A 211 -10.72 -25.31 8.31
N TRP A 212 -9.79 -26.20 8.64
CA TRP A 212 -9.85 -26.98 9.88
C TRP A 212 -9.67 -26.09 11.12
N GLY A 213 -9.00 -24.93 10.99
CA GLY A 213 -8.81 -23.99 12.09
C GLY A 213 -10.12 -23.35 12.54
N MET A 214 -11.01 -23.03 11.59
CA MET A 214 -12.35 -22.56 11.94
C MET A 214 -13.17 -23.63 12.69
N LEU A 215 -12.97 -24.92 12.37
CA LEU A 215 -13.68 -26.02 13.03
C LEU A 215 -13.17 -26.29 14.45
N THR A 216 -11.89 -26.10 14.73
CA THR A 216 -11.30 -26.29 16.07
C THR A 216 -11.67 -25.18 17.04
N GLU A 217 -11.93 -23.96 16.55
CA GLU A 217 -12.47 -22.86 17.35
C GLU A 217 -13.95 -23.06 17.72
N GLY A 218 -14.68 -23.88 16.97
CA GLY A 218 -16.07 -24.23 17.23
C GLY A 218 -16.26 -25.38 18.24
N GLU A 219 -17.50 -25.85 18.40
CA GLU A 219 -17.82 -26.98 19.30
C GLU A 219 -17.32 -28.36 18.82
N VAL A 220 -16.61 -28.44 17.68
CA VAL A 220 -16.13 -29.69 17.08
C VAL A 220 -14.69 -29.97 17.53
N SER A 221 -14.53 -30.30 18.82
CA SER A 221 -13.23 -30.75 19.35
C SER A 221 -12.98 -32.24 19.03
N ARG A 222 -12.66 -32.54 17.77
CA ARG A 222 -12.24 -33.87 17.32
C ARG A 222 -10.73 -33.93 17.09
N GLN A 223 -10.12 -35.05 17.48
CA GLN A 223 -8.67 -35.27 17.34
C GLN A 223 -8.21 -35.27 15.88
N ASP A 224 -9.01 -35.83 14.97
CA ASP A 224 -8.70 -35.87 13.54
C ASP A 224 -8.75 -34.49 12.88
N VAL A 225 -9.66 -33.61 13.30
CA VAL A 225 -9.71 -32.20 12.86
C VAL A 225 -8.48 -31.43 13.36
N LEU A 226 -8.06 -31.63 14.62
CA LEU A 226 -6.85 -31.00 15.17
C LEU A 226 -5.59 -31.44 14.41
N GLU A 227 -5.48 -32.73 14.09
CA GLU A 227 -4.38 -33.27 13.29
C GLU A 227 -4.38 -32.73 11.85
N ALA A 228 -5.56 -32.59 11.24
CA ALA A 228 -5.71 -32.00 9.91
C ALA A 228 -5.31 -30.52 9.90
N PHE A 229 -5.72 -29.74 10.91
CA PHE A 229 -5.31 -28.35 11.09
C PHE A 229 -3.78 -28.23 11.21
N ALA A 230 -3.16 -29.01 12.11
CA ALA A 230 -1.72 -28.99 12.30
C ALA A 230 -0.95 -29.32 11.01
N ARG A 231 -1.43 -30.31 10.24
CA ARG A 231 -0.85 -30.66 8.93
C ARG A 231 -1.00 -29.52 7.92
N THR A 232 -2.20 -28.95 7.78
CA THR A 232 -2.45 -27.84 6.85
C THR A 232 -1.59 -26.61 7.17
N SER A 233 -1.42 -26.29 8.45
CA SER A 233 -0.52 -25.21 8.90
C SER A 233 0.95 -25.51 8.58
N LEU A 234 1.40 -26.75 8.83
CA LEU A 234 2.77 -27.17 8.52
C LEU A 234 3.06 -27.15 7.02
N ASP A 235 2.13 -27.66 6.20
CA ASP A 235 2.26 -27.68 4.74
C ASP A 235 2.38 -26.24 4.19
N ARG A 236 1.58 -25.30 4.72
CA ARG A 236 1.67 -23.89 4.36
C ARG A 236 2.99 -23.26 4.83
N GLU A 237 3.43 -23.53 6.06
CA GLU A 237 4.73 -23.04 6.55
C GLU A 237 5.87 -23.51 5.64
N GLN A 238 5.87 -24.79 5.23
CA GLN A 238 6.87 -25.34 4.32
C GLN A 238 6.82 -24.72 2.93
N ASP A 239 5.64 -24.47 2.37
CA ASP A 239 5.49 -23.77 1.09
C ASP A 239 6.05 -22.35 1.15
N LEU A 240 5.72 -21.59 2.20
CA LEU A 240 6.22 -20.22 2.39
C LEU A 240 7.74 -20.18 2.55
N ILE A 241 8.32 -21.11 3.32
CA ILE A 241 9.78 -21.26 3.42
C ILE A 241 10.39 -21.52 2.05
N GLN A 242 9.83 -22.43 1.25
CA GLN A 242 10.36 -22.74 -0.08
C GLN A 242 10.27 -21.54 -1.04
N ARG A 243 9.15 -20.79 -1.00
CA ARG A 243 8.99 -19.55 -1.76
C ARG A 243 10.07 -18.54 -1.38
N PHE A 244 10.29 -18.34 -0.08
CA PHE A 244 11.35 -17.49 0.41
C PHE A 244 12.73 -17.95 -0.09
N GLU A 245 13.08 -19.22 0.07
CA GLU A 245 14.39 -19.77 -0.35
C GLU A 245 14.62 -19.69 -1.87
N ARG A 246 13.56 -19.70 -2.68
CA ARG A 246 13.63 -19.63 -4.15
C ARG A 246 13.63 -18.21 -4.72
N ASN A 247 13.60 -17.18 -3.88
CA ASN A 247 13.37 -15.79 -4.29
C ASN A 247 12.01 -15.56 -4.98
N ASP A 248 11.02 -16.44 -4.74
CA ASP A 248 9.68 -16.32 -5.30
C ASP A 248 8.75 -15.67 -4.26
N GLN A 249 8.22 -14.48 -4.58
CA GLN A 249 7.38 -13.71 -3.65
C GLN A 249 7.96 -13.58 -2.22
N GLN A 250 9.29 -13.49 -2.11
CA GLN A 250 10.03 -13.50 -0.83
C GLN A 250 9.48 -12.55 0.23
N ARG A 251 9.14 -11.33 -0.19
CA ARG A 251 8.51 -10.31 0.67
C ARG A 251 7.24 -10.85 1.34
N LEU A 252 6.33 -11.39 0.54
CA LEU A 252 5.04 -11.90 1.00
C LEU A 252 5.22 -13.16 1.85
N ALA A 253 6.15 -14.03 1.46
CA ALA A 253 6.48 -15.24 2.22
C ALA A 253 7.00 -14.90 3.62
N LEU A 254 7.91 -13.92 3.74
CA LEU A 254 8.41 -13.43 5.02
C LEU A 254 7.27 -12.92 5.91
N ARG A 255 6.40 -12.05 5.37
CA ARG A 255 5.22 -11.53 6.08
C ARG A 255 4.33 -12.67 6.58
N SER A 256 3.95 -13.61 5.72
CA SER A 256 3.09 -14.72 6.11
C SER A 256 3.70 -15.67 7.14
N LEU A 257 5.02 -15.84 7.17
CA LEU A 257 5.68 -16.61 8.22
C LEU A 257 5.58 -15.92 9.59
N PHE A 258 5.52 -14.59 9.64
CA PHE A 258 5.26 -13.85 10.86
C PHE A 258 3.79 -13.93 11.29
N GLU A 259 2.85 -13.76 10.36
CA GLU A 259 1.40 -13.92 10.61
C GLU A 259 1.07 -15.28 11.23
N MET A 260 1.68 -16.34 10.70
CA MET A 260 1.45 -17.71 11.14
C MET A 260 2.23 -18.10 12.41
N GLU A 261 2.98 -17.16 12.98
CA GLU A 261 3.88 -17.42 14.09
C GLU A 261 4.82 -18.62 13.84
N SER A 262 5.38 -18.72 12.62
CA SER A 262 6.33 -19.78 12.27
C SER A 262 7.48 -19.84 13.28
N SER A 263 7.93 -21.06 13.57
CA SER A 263 9.08 -21.30 14.44
C SER A 263 10.40 -20.80 13.84
N ARG A 264 10.46 -20.67 12.50
CA ARG A 264 11.64 -20.22 11.75
C ARG A 264 11.60 -18.74 11.39
N ARG A 265 10.55 -18.00 11.75
CA ARG A 265 10.36 -16.60 11.32
C ARG A 265 11.55 -15.69 11.62
N PHE A 266 12.18 -15.84 12.79
CA PHE A 266 13.36 -15.03 13.17
C PHE A 266 14.66 -15.45 12.49
N GLU A 267 14.81 -16.72 12.12
CA GLU A 267 15.94 -17.19 11.30
C GLU A 267 15.85 -16.53 9.90
N ILE A 268 14.66 -16.58 9.31
CA ILE A 268 14.36 -16.06 7.99
C ILE A 268 14.42 -14.53 7.96
N LEU A 269 13.97 -13.85 9.03
CA LEU A 269 14.12 -12.40 9.18
C LEU A 269 15.59 -11.96 9.16
N ARG A 270 16.48 -12.67 9.88
CA ARG A 270 17.94 -12.40 9.83
C ARG A 270 18.50 -12.60 8.44
N GLN A 271 18.04 -13.63 7.73
CA GLN A 271 18.45 -13.88 6.35
C GLN A 271 17.99 -12.75 5.42
N ALA A 272 16.76 -12.24 5.59
CA ALA A 272 16.25 -11.11 4.84
C ALA A 272 17.09 -9.84 5.05
N LEU A 273 17.37 -9.47 6.31
CA LEU A 273 18.20 -8.30 6.65
C LEU A 273 19.65 -8.41 6.16
N SER A 274 20.15 -9.64 6.02
CA SER A 274 21.51 -9.91 5.51
C SER A 274 21.59 -9.92 3.98
N SER A 275 20.45 -9.91 3.29
CA SER A 275 20.36 -9.97 1.83
C SER A 275 20.64 -8.61 1.18
N PRO A 276 20.88 -8.56 -0.15
CA PRO A 276 20.95 -7.28 -0.86
C PRO A 276 19.69 -6.43 -0.68
N PRO A 277 19.83 -5.09 -0.66
CA PRO A 277 18.71 -4.14 -0.61
C PRO A 277 17.63 -4.48 -1.63
N SER A 278 16.40 -4.68 -1.17
CA SER A 278 15.27 -5.18 -1.96
C SER A 278 13.95 -4.92 -1.24
N GLY A 279 12.81 -5.16 -1.91
CA GLY A 279 11.49 -5.10 -1.26
C GLY A 279 11.33 -6.09 -0.10
N THR A 280 12.07 -7.20 -0.09
CA THR A 280 12.13 -8.14 1.05
C THR A 280 12.81 -7.51 2.27
N VAL A 281 13.85 -6.70 2.05
CA VAL A 281 14.52 -5.95 3.12
C VAL A 281 13.60 -4.86 3.68
N SER A 282 12.86 -4.15 2.82
CA SER A 282 11.85 -3.18 3.29
C SER A 282 10.82 -3.84 4.20
N ALA A 283 10.23 -4.97 3.78
CA ALA A 283 9.27 -5.68 4.63
C ALA A 283 9.89 -6.24 5.92
N ALA A 284 11.16 -6.64 5.89
CA ALA A 284 11.88 -7.03 7.10
C ALA A 284 11.99 -5.85 8.09
N LEU A 285 12.28 -4.64 7.61
CA LEU A 285 12.33 -3.45 8.45
C LEU A 285 10.95 -3.09 8.99
N ASP A 286 9.89 -3.15 8.18
CA ASP A 286 8.52 -2.91 8.64
C ASP A 286 8.13 -3.87 9.79
N ILE A 287 8.45 -5.17 9.65
CA ILE A 287 8.24 -6.16 10.71
C ILE A 287 9.00 -5.77 11.98
N LEU A 288 10.23 -5.25 11.88
CA LEU A 288 10.97 -4.78 13.04
C LEU A 288 10.31 -3.58 13.73
N PHE A 289 9.76 -2.64 12.96
CA PHE A 289 9.00 -1.51 13.52
C PHE A 289 7.73 -1.98 14.23
N GLU A 290 6.99 -2.92 13.66
CA GLU A 290 5.80 -3.53 14.28
C GLU A 290 6.15 -4.27 15.57
N MET A 291 7.28 -4.99 15.59
CA MET A 291 7.78 -5.65 16.80
C MET A 291 8.26 -4.65 17.87
N ASN A 292 8.75 -3.47 17.45
CA ASN A 292 9.26 -2.42 18.31
C ASN A 292 10.32 -2.92 19.33
N ASP A 293 11.21 -3.81 18.86
CA ASP A 293 12.19 -4.53 19.69
C ASP A 293 13.63 -4.19 19.29
N GLY A 294 14.38 -3.52 20.16
CA GLY A 294 15.77 -3.08 19.88
C GLY A 294 16.83 -4.19 19.83
N LEU A 295 16.47 -5.47 20.00
CA LEU A 295 17.41 -6.59 19.88
C LEU A 295 18.03 -6.74 18.48
N TRP A 296 17.51 -6.04 17.48
CA TRP A 296 17.94 -6.13 16.08
C TRP A 296 18.84 -4.97 15.64
N CYS A 297 19.26 -4.10 16.57
CA CYS A 297 20.12 -2.97 16.22
C CYS A 297 21.42 -3.38 15.52
N ASP A 298 22.02 -4.52 15.87
CA ASP A 298 23.26 -4.98 15.24
C ASP A 298 23.04 -5.38 13.77
N GLU A 299 21.97 -6.11 13.48
CA GLU A 299 21.58 -6.45 12.10
C GLU A 299 21.23 -5.20 11.29
N VAL A 300 20.53 -4.23 11.89
CA VAL A 300 20.17 -2.96 11.21
C VAL A 300 21.40 -2.07 10.99
N TRP A 301 22.36 -2.00 11.93
CA TRP A 301 23.64 -1.32 11.72
C TRP A 301 24.43 -1.95 10.57
N SER A 302 24.46 -3.28 10.51
CA SER A 302 25.08 -4.02 9.41
C SER A 302 24.43 -3.66 8.07
N LEU A 303 23.09 -3.61 8.00
CA LEU A 303 22.34 -3.20 6.81
C LEU A 303 22.59 -1.73 6.42
N LEU A 304 22.61 -0.81 7.39
CA LEU A 304 22.91 0.60 7.13
C LEU A 304 24.31 0.76 6.52
N SER A 305 25.30 0.03 7.04
CA SER A 305 26.70 0.13 6.58
C SER A 305 26.94 -0.27 5.12
N ARG A 306 25.99 -1.00 4.52
CA ARG A 306 26.04 -1.52 3.14
C ARG A 306 25.00 -0.89 2.22
N THR A 307 24.23 0.07 2.71
CA THR A 307 23.29 0.86 1.91
C THR A 307 23.88 2.24 1.67
N ASP A 308 23.63 2.80 0.49
CA ASP A 308 24.12 4.12 0.11
C ASP A 308 22.97 4.95 -0.46
N PRO A 309 22.54 6.03 0.21
CA PRO A 309 21.48 6.89 -0.29
C PRO A 309 21.91 7.71 -1.52
N ASP A 310 23.22 7.84 -1.77
CA ASP A 310 23.82 8.70 -2.80
C ASP A 310 24.65 7.90 -3.83
N GLY A 311 24.60 6.56 -3.76
CA GLY A 311 25.35 5.67 -4.64
C GLY A 311 24.82 5.61 -6.08
N GLU A 312 25.53 4.90 -6.97
CA GLU A 312 25.14 4.72 -8.38
C GLU A 312 23.75 4.09 -8.55
N LEU A 313 23.41 3.15 -7.66
CA LEU A 313 22.07 2.61 -7.48
C LEU A 313 21.59 3.02 -6.08
N PRO A 314 21.05 4.25 -5.95
CA PRO A 314 20.77 4.83 -4.64
C PRO A 314 19.67 4.06 -3.92
N GLN A 315 19.83 3.87 -2.61
CA GLN A 315 18.89 3.15 -1.75
C GLN A 315 18.37 4.03 -0.60
N PRO A 316 17.84 5.23 -0.90
CA PRO A 316 17.51 6.24 0.11
C PRO A 316 16.50 5.73 1.13
N HIS A 317 15.47 5.03 0.68
CA HIS A 317 14.39 4.54 1.54
C HIS A 317 14.90 3.54 2.59
N ILE A 318 15.59 2.47 2.18
CA ILE A 318 16.11 1.46 3.12
C ILE A 318 17.11 2.10 4.10
N TRP A 319 17.99 2.98 3.61
CA TRP A 319 18.96 3.67 4.44
C TRP A 319 18.28 4.58 5.48
N HIS A 320 17.27 5.37 5.07
CA HIS A 320 16.49 6.23 5.96
C HIS A 320 15.76 5.40 7.02
N THR A 321 15.06 4.34 6.61
CA THR A 321 14.31 3.46 7.52
C THR A 321 15.23 2.78 8.54
N CYS A 322 16.45 2.39 8.15
CA CYS A 322 17.46 1.90 9.10
C CYS A 322 17.84 2.97 10.12
N LEU A 323 18.09 4.22 9.70
CA LEU A 323 18.42 5.31 10.62
C LEU A 323 17.30 5.64 11.58
N GLU A 324 16.06 5.67 11.09
CA GLU A 324 14.89 5.93 11.93
C GLU A 324 14.77 4.84 13.00
N TYR A 325 14.85 3.57 12.62
CA TYR A 325 14.82 2.45 13.54
C TYR A 325 15.93 2.54 14.59
N LEU A 326 17.17 2.76 14.15
CA LEU A 326 18.32 2.90 15.04
C LEU A 326 18.16 4.08 16.00
N THR A 327 17.61 5.20 15.54
CA THR A 327 17.35 6.38 16.38
C THR A 327 16.38 6.09 17.53
N LEU A 328 15.42 5.19 17.32
CA LEU A 328 14.46 4.80 18.35
C LEU A 328 15.01 3.77 19.35
N HIS A 329 15.97 2.94 18.92
CA HIS A 329 16.32 1.73 19.65
C HIS A 329 17.78 1.65 20.15
N THR A 330 18.70 2.42 19.58
CA THR A 330 20.12 2.39 19.97
C THR A 330 20.49 3.56 20.89
N SER A 331 21.53 3.37 21.70
CA SER A 331 22.14 4.45 22.49
C SER A 331 23.30 5.16 21.75
N ASP A 332 23.70 4.67 20.58
CA ASP A 332 24.83 5.24 19.81
C ASP A 332 24.41 6.45 18.95
N CYS A 333 24.06 7.54 19.65
CA CYS A 333 23.61 8.78 19.01
C CYS A 333 24.68 9.42 18.11
N GLU A 334 25.96 9.28 18.44
CA GLU A 334 27.03 9.93 17.66
C GLU A 334 27.24 9.26 16.31
N SER A 335 27.17 7.92 16.24
CA SER A 335 27.18 7.21 14.96
C SER A 335 25.97 7.57 14.10
N ILE A 336 24.79 7.76 14.71
CA ILE A 336 23.59 8.23 13.98
C ILE A 336 23.85 9.62 13.41
N LYS A 337 24.26 10.59 14.23
CA LYS A 337 24.58 11.97 13.78
C LYS A 337 25.60 11.99 12.66
N GLN A 338 26.63 11.13 12.75
CA GLN A 338 27.63 11.03 11.69
C GLN A 338 27.02 10.57 10.36
N ASN A 339 26.05 9.66 10.38
CA ASN A 339 25.34 9.23 9.17
C ASN A 339 24.39 10.31 8.65
N LEU A 340 23.65 11.01 9.53
CA LEU A 340 22.78 12.14 9.14
C LEU A 340 23.58 13.22 8.39
N ARG A 341 24.79 13.53 8.82
CA ARG A 341 25.65 14.54 8.16
C ARG A 341 26.14 14.12 6.78
N LYS A 342 26.26 12.82 6.50
CA LYS A 342 26.82 12.29 5.23
C LYS A 342 25.85 12.38 4.05
N THR A 343 24.55 12.28 4.28
CA THR A 343 23.57 12.29 3.19
C THR A 343 23.58 13.62 2.45
N SER A 344 23.51 13.59 1.11
CA SER A 344 23.52 14.77 0.26
C SER A 344 22.57 14.68 -0.94
N GLY A 345 22.11 13.48 -1.29
CA GLY A 345 21.25 13.18 -2.43
C GLY A 345 19.80 12.94 -2.04
N HIS A 346 19.29 11.73 -2.29
CA HIS A 346 17.85 11.50 -2.54
C HIS A 346 16.90 11.49 -1.32
N THR A 347 17.37 11.75 -0.09
CA THR A 347 16.55 11.66 1.14
C THR A 347 16.82 12.77 2.16
N ILE A 348 17.57 13.81 1.78
CA ILE A 348 17.97 14.85 2.74
C ILE A 348 16.77 15.62 3.32
N GLY A 349 15.64 15.67 2.60
CA GLY A 349 14.38 16.22 3.10
C GLY A 349 13.85 15.44 4.32
N ASP A 350 13.68 14.12 4.18
CA ASP A 350 13.21 13.25 5.26
C ASP A 350 14.18 13.26 6.45
N VAL A 351 15.47 13.20 6.15
CA VAL A 351 16.54 13.21 7.15
C VAL A 351 16.55 14.51 7.96
N ALA A 352 16.21 15.65 7.35
CA ALA A 352 16.09 16.91 8.07
C ALA A 352 14.95 16.89 9.10
N ILE A 353 13.83 16.23 8.78
CA ILE A 353 12.69 16.05 9.69
C ILE A 353 13.05 15.09 10.82
N LEU A 354 13.68 13.95 10.50
CA LEU A 354 14.17 13.00 11.49
C LEU A 354 15.17 13.65 12.46
N ALA A 355 16.11 14.44 11.93
CA ALA A 355 17.05 15.22 12.72
C ALA A 355 16.32 16.25 13.59
N LEU A 356 15.34 16.99 13.08
CA LEU A 356 14.61 17.96 13.90
C LEU A 356 13.92 17.30 15.11
N LYS A 357 13.41 16.08 14.94
CA LYS A 357 12.73 15.34 15.99
C LYS A 357 13.68 14.84 17.08
N HIS A 358 14.87 14.37 16.72
CA HIS A 358 15.77 13.64 17.64
C HIS A 358 17.11 14.33 17.92
N PHE A 359 17.60 15.13 16.98
CA PHE A 359 18.89 15.84 17.04
C PHE A 359 18.74 17.27 16.47
N PRO A 360 17.98 18.17 17.12
CA PRO A 360 17.69 19.51 16.58
C PRO A 360 18.93 20.30 16.19
N GLU A 361 20.07 20.05 16.82
CA GLU A 361 21.35 20.67 16.50
C GLU A 361 21.90 20.33 15.10
N GLU A 362 21.43 19.24 14.50
CA GLU A 362 21.84 18.82 13.15
C GLU A 362 20.85 19.27 12.06
N SER A 363 19.62 19.63 12.43
CA SER A 363 18.51 19.72 11.47
C SER A 363 18.58 20.95 10.55
N LEU A 364 19.00 22.11 11.06
CA LEU A 364 18.95 23.36 10.29
C LEU A 364 19.87 23.32 9.07
N GLY A 365 21.07 22.77 9.23
CA GLY A 365 22.00 22.57 8.11
C GLY A 365 21.45 21.60 7.05
N LEU A 366 20.70 20.58 7.48
CA LEU A 366 20.06 19.62 6.57
C LEU A 366 18.89 20.26 5.80
N PHE A 367 18.04 21.05 6.46
CA PHE A 367 16.97 21.80 5.79
C PHE A 367 17.53 22.75 4.72
N ARG A 368 18.57 23.53 5.05
CA ARG A 368 19.23 24.43 4.09
C ARG A 368 19.71 23.69 2.84
N ARG A 369 20.35 22.53 3.03
CA ARG A 369 20.83 21.70 1.93
C ARG A 369 19.69 21.07 1.13
N ALA A 370 18.62 20.64 1.80
CA ALA A 370 17.45 20.06 1.15
C ALA A 370 16.71 21.08 0.27
N LEU A 371 16.51 22.30 0.76
CA LEU A 371 15.90 23.40 0.02
C LEU A 371 16.71 23.82 -1.22
N CYS A 372 18.03 23.66 -1.18
CA CYS A 372 18.91 23.93 -2.33
C CYS A 372 19.23 22.69 -3.16
N SER A 373 18.56 21.55 -2.93
CA SER A 373 18.84 20.31 -3.65
C SER A 373 18.43 20.41 -5.12
N THR A 374 19.22 19.79 -6.00
CA THR A 374 18.86 19.60 -7.42
C THR A 374 17.78 18.54 -7.62
N VAL A 375 17.46 17.77 -6.58
CA VAL A 375 16.38 16.77 -6.60
C VAL A 375 15.09 17.45 -6.10
N PRO A 376 14.07 17.67 -6.96
CA PRO A 376 12.86 18.40 -6.57
C PRO A 376 12.15 17.83 -5.34
N ASN A 377 12.14 16.51 -5.18
CA ASN A 377 11.48 15.84 -4.05
C ASN A 377 12.02 16.31 -2.69
N ASN A 378 13.33 16.52 -2.56
CA ASN A 378 13.92 17.05 -1.33
C ASN A 378 13.44 18.47 -1.01
N ARG A 379 13.30 19.31 -2.04
CA ARG A 379 12.78 20.67 -1.89
C ARG A 379 11.31 20.65 -1.49
N ILE A 380 10.52 19.77 -2.12
CA ILE A 380 9.09 19.59 -1.82
C ILE A 380 8.91 19.19 -0.34
N ILE A 381 9.60 18.14 0.13
CA ILE A 381 9.52 17.65 1.51
C ILE A 381 9.96 18.74 2.49
N ALA A 382 11.15 19.33 2.28
CA ALA A 382 11.69 20.35 3.18
C ALA A 382 10.80 21.60 3.24
N ALA A 383 10.33 22.11 2.10
CA ALA A 383 9.50 23.30 2.06
C ALA A 383 8.12 23.05 2.71
N SER A 384 7.53 21.88 2.47
CA SER A 384 6.26 21.47 3.07
C SER A 384 6.37 21.34 4.59
N ALA A 385 7.43 20.71 5.09
CA ALA A 385 7.68 20.60 6.52
C ALA A 385 7.86 21.98 7.19
N LEU A 386 8.63 22.88 6.58
CA LEU A 386 8.84 24.24 7.10
C LEU A 386 7.56 25.10 7.09
N ALA A 387 6.68 24.90 6.10
CA ALA A 387 5.37 25.53 6.06
C ALA A 387 4.45 25.03 7.18
N LEU A 388 4.43 23.71 7.44
CA LEU A 388 3.67 23.12 8.57
C LEU A 388 4.18 23.60 9.93
N ILE A 389 5.50 23.75 10.09
CA ILE A 389 6.11 24.28 11.32
C ILE A 389 5.65 25.73 11.56
N ASP A 390 5.55 26.57 10.53
CA ASP A 390 5.08 27.97 10.62
C ASP A 390 5.67 28.73 11.83
N GLN A 391 7.00 28.79 11.90
CA GLN A 391 7.76 29.55 12.89
C GLN A 391 8.63 30.61 12.21
N PRO A 392 9.03 31.69 12.90
CA PRO A 392 9.87 32.72 12.29
C PRO A 392 11.15 32.20 11.64
N TRP A 393 11.79 31.18 12.23
CA TRP A 393 13.00 30.56 11.66
C TRP A 393 12.68 29.79 10.38
N SER A 394 11.55 29.08 10.31
CA SER A 394 11.17 28.31 9.12
C SER A 394 10.82 29.23 7.95
N HIS A 395 10.19 30.38 8.23
CA HIS A 395 9.97 31.43 7.23
C HIS A 395 11.28 32.01 6.70
N GLU A 396 12.25 32.24 7.57
CA GLU A 396 13.53 32.81 7.17
C GLU A 396 14.30 31.86 6.24
N GLU A 397 14.29 30.55 6.49
CA GLU A 397 14.93 29.57 5.61
C GLU A 397 14.27 29.51 4.22
N LEU A 398 12.93 29.52 4.15
CA LEU A 398 12.20 29.57 2.87
C LEU A 398 12.49 30.87 2.11
N LEU A 399 12.50 32.01 2.82
CA LEU A 399 12.79 33.32 2.23
C LEU A 399 14.25 33.45 1.79
N ALA A 400 15.19 32.78 2.47
CA ALA A 400 16.60 32.80 2.12
C ALA A 400 16.83 32.23 0.71
N VAL A 401 16.09 31.20 0.30
CA VAL A 401 16.17 30.64 -1.06
C VAL A 401 15.79 31.69 -2.11
N LEU A 402 14.67 32.40 -1.91
CA LEU A 402 14.22 33.47 -2.83
C LEU A 402 15.20 34.65 -2.89
N ARG A 403 15.87 34.98 -1.79
CA ARG A 403 16.87 36.07 -1.78
C ARG A 403 18.16 35.69 -2.53
N ASN A 404 18.46 34.41 -2.61
CA ASN A 404 19.73 33.90 -3.13
C ASN A 404 19.61 33.32 -4.55
N SER A 405 18.42 33.29 -5.13
CA SER A 405 18.18 32.73 -6.47
C SER A 405 17.09 33.49 -7.21
N ASP A 406 17.31 33.72 -8.50
CA ASP A 406 16.37 34.22 -9.50
C ASP A 406 15.80 33.10 -10.39
N ASP A 407 16.19 31.84 -10.12
CA ASP A 407 15.79 30.67 -10.89
C ASP A 407 14.34 30.26 -10.54
N GLN A 408 13.52 30.10 -11.57
CA GLN A 408 12.09 29.78 -11.41
C GLN A 408 11.88 28.41 -10.78
N GLU A 409 12.65 27.41 -11.22
CA GLU A 409 12.51 26.02 -10.81
C GLU A 409 13.03 25.84 -9.39
N MET A 410 14.21 26.38 -9.08
CA MET A 410 14.83 26.24 -7.76
C MET A 410 14.04 26.91 -6.63
N THR A 411 13.23 27.92 -6.96
CA THR A 411 12.41 28.66 -5.98
C THR A 411 10.95 28.20 -5.92
N ALA A 412 10.50 27.35 -6.86
CA ALA A 412 9.09 27.02 -7.04
C ALA A 412 8.45 26.44 -5.77
N GLU A 413 9.10 25.46 -5.14
CA GLU A 413 8.59 24.80 -3.92
C GLU A 413 8.54 25.77 -2.73
N CYS A 414 9.55 26.64 -2.57
CA CYS A 414 9.58 27.63 -1.50
C CYS A 414 8.48 28.68 -1.67
N ARG A 415 8.26 29.17 -2.91
CA ARG A 415 7.17 30.10 -3.22
C ARG A 415 5.80 29.47 -2.95
N ALA A 416 5.60 28.23 -3.39
CA ALA A 416 4.37 27.48 -3.12
C ALA A 416 4.13 27.30 -1.61
N ALA A 417 5.14 26.83 -0.86
CA ALA A 417 5.07 26.69 0.60
C ALA A 417 4.75 28.01 1.32
N LEU A 418 5.40 29.12 0.93
CA LEU A 418 5.13 30.45 1.51
C LEU A 418 3.70 30.94 1.24
N ARG A 419 3.07 30.51 0.14
CA ARG A 419 1.66 30.82 -0.20
C ARG A 419 0.63 29.97 0.57
N GLU A 420 1.03 28.81 1.09
CA GLU A 420 0.16 27.98 1.94
C GLU A 420 0.17 28.44 3.40
N ILE A 421 1.17 29.23 3.82
CA ILE A 421 1.23 29.82 5.16
C ILE A 421 0.26 31.01 5.24
N PRO A 422 -0.68 31.07 6.20
CA PRO A 422 -1.73 32.10 6.26
C PRO A 422 -1.21 33.47 6.76
N ARG A 423 -0.22 34.04 6.07
CA ARG A 423 0.44 35.32 6.41
C ARG A 423 0.54 36.20 5.16
N PRO A 424 -0.33 37.22 5.02
CA PRO A 424 -0.36 38.09 3.84
C PRO A 424 0.98 38.73 3.47
N LYS A 425 1.84 39.00 4.45
CA LYS A 425 3.19 39.57 4.21
C LYS A 425 4.11 38.60 3.45
N LEU A 426 4.00 37.29 3.69
CA LEU A 426 4.79 36.30 2.95
C LEU A 426 4.33 36.22 1.50
N HIS A 427 3.01 36.29 1.26
CA HIS A 427 2.45 36.31 -0.09
C HIS A 427 2.93 37.53 -0.87
N GLN A 428 2.93 38.71 -0.25
CA GLN A 428 3.45 39.93 -0.87
C GLN A 428 4.92 39.82 -1.27
N ILE A 429 5.75 39.12 -0.47
CA ILE A 429 7.16 38.91 -0.82
C ILE A 429 7.29 37.97 -2.03
N VAL A 430 6.48 36.92 -2.10
CA VAL A 430 6.43 36.03 -3.26
C VAL A 430 5.98 36.78 -4.51
N ASP A 431 4.92 37.59 -4.41
CA ASP A 431 4.40 38.37 -5.53
C ASP A 431 5.42 39.40 -6.04
N GLU A 432 6.16 40.06 -5.14
CA GLU A 432 7.24 40.99 -5.50
C GLU A 432 8.40 40.25 -6.17
N TRP A 433 8.77 39.06 -5.68
CA TRP A 433 9.82 38.25 -6.30
C TRP A 433 9.41 37.80 -7.71
N GLU A 434 8.18 37.34 -7.90
CA GLU A 434 7.66 36.92 -9.23
C GLU A 434 7.54 38.09 -10.19
N TYR A 435 7.23 39.29 -9.70
CA TYR A 435 7.24 40.51 -10.49
C TYR A 435 8.65 40.88 -10.97
N GLN A 436 9.66 40.71 -10.12
CA GLN A 436 11.07 40.99 -10.45
C GLN A 436 11.69 39.91 -11.34
N ASN A 437 11.18 38.68 -11.27
CA ASN A 437 11.67 37.52 -12.01
C ASN A 437 10.51 36.92 -12.83
N PRO A 438 10.14 37.55 -13.97
CA PRO A 438 9.01 37.08 -14.77
C PRO A 438 9.32 35.75 -15.47
N HIS A 439 8.34 34.86 -15.49
CA HIS A 439 8.38 33.59 -16.24
C HIS A 439 7.43 33.65 -17.45
N GLU A 440 7.92 33.25 -18.62
CA GLU A 440 7.09 33.09 -19.81
C GLU A 440 6.58 31.65 -19.91
N ALA A 441 5.32 31.43 -19.54
CA ALA A 441 4.72 30.10 -19.53
C ALA A 441 4.67 29.48 -20.94
N GLU A 442 5.10 28.23 -21.07
CA GLU A 442 5.05 27.52 -22.35
C GLU A 442 3.60 27.26 -22.79
N THR A 443 3.27 27.56 -24.04
CA THR A 443 1.92 27.34 -24.60
C THR A 443 1.94 26.24 -25.66
N GLY A 444 0.96 25.33 -25.64
CA GLY A 444 0.81 24.28 -26.65
C GLY A 444 0.27 22.97 -26.08
N GLU A 445 0.13 21.97 -26.95
CA GLU A 445 -0.25 20.60 -26.58
C GLU A 445 0.90 19.86 -25.86
N TRP A 446 2.14 20.29 -26.10
CA TRP A 446 3.35 19.73 -25.52
C TRP A 446 4.09 20.84 -24.76
N ILE A 447 4.35 20.61 -23.48
CA ILE A 447 5.16 21.47 -22.61
C ILE A 447 6.33 20.67 -22.07
N SER A 448 7.40 21.36 -21.67
CA SER A 448 8.54 20.75 -21.00
C SER A 448 8.14 20.15 -19.64
N MET A 449 8.96 19.23 -19.16
CA MET A 449 8.81 18.68 -17.80
C MET A 449 9.00 19.78 -16.74
N GLU A 450 9.84 20.77 -17.02
CA GLU A 450 10.09 21.93 -16.16
C GLU A 450 8.82 22.77 -16.00
N GLU A 451 8.17 23.15 -17.10
CA GLU A 451 6.89 23.87 -17.07
C GLU A 451 5.79 23.05 -16.39
N ALA A 452 5.75 21.73 -16.66
CA ALA A 452 4.79 20.84 -16.01
C ALA A 452 5.00 20.77 -14.49
N ALA A 453 6.25 20.79 -14.02
CA ALA A 453 6.60 20.83 -12.60
C ALA A 453 6.17 22.16 -11.98
N LEU A 454 6.53 23.30 -12.58
CA LEU A 454 6.16 24.64 -12.11
C LEU A 454 4.64 24.80 -11.91
N ARG A 455 3.84 24.32 -12.87
CA ARG A 455 2.37 24.37 -12.79
C ARG A 455 1.79 23.50 -11.67
N ARG A 456 2.51 22.46 -11.25
CA ARG A 456 2.07 21.49 -10.26
C ARG A 456 2.62 21.74 -8.87
N SER A 457 3.69 22.54 -8.70
CA SER A 457 4.37 22.74 -7.42
C SER A 457 3.42 23.08 -6.27
N GLN A 458 2.43 23.96 -6.48
CA GLN A 458 1.45 24.27 -5.43
C GLN A 458 0.60 23.06 -5.02
N GLY A 459 0.13 22.27 -5.99
CA GLY A 459 -0.61 21.05 -5.71
C GLY A 459 0.26 20.00 -5.02
N LEU A 460 1.52 19.85 -5.44
CA LEU A 460 2.49 18.93 -4.83
C LEU A 460 2.80 19.30 -3.38
N ILE A 461 3.03 20.59 -3.10
CA ILE A 461 3.25 21.06 -1.72
C ILE A 461 2.04 20.75 -0.83
N ARG A 462 0.80 20.97 -1.31
CA ARG A 462 -0.40 20.64 -0.49
C ARG A 462 -0.49 19.15 -0.19
N VAL A 463 -0.31 18.31 -1.20
CA VAL A 463 -0.33 16.85 -1.04
C VAL A 463 0.77 16.41 -0.06
N GLU A 464 1.97 16.96 -0.18
CA GLU A 464 3.07 16.63 0.72
C GLU A 464 2.82 17.16 2.15
N MET A 465 2.27 18.36 2.30
CA MET A 465 1.88 18.89 3.61
C MET A 465 0.81 18.04 4.28
N GLU A 466 -0.16 17.51 3.52
CA GLU A 466 -1.15 16.57 4.04
C GLU A 466 -0.49 15.25 4.48
N SER A 467 0.42 14.71 3.68
CA SER A 467 1.21 13.50 4.00
C SER A 467 2.06 13.66 5.26
N LEU A 468 2.74 14.80 5.40
CA LEU A 468 3.65 15.08 6.52
C LEU A 468 2.95 15.62 7.77
N HIS A 469 1.65 15.92 7.71
CA HIS A 469 0.92 16.66 8.73
C HIS A 469 1.13 16.06 10.13
N ASP A 470 0.83 14.78 10.31
CA ASP A 470 0.85 14.12 11.62
C ASP A 470 2.28 13.92 12.15
N GLN A 471 3.26 13.80 11.25
CA GLN A 471 4.66 13.65 11.62
C GLN A 471 5.29 14.99 12.04
N VAL A 472 4.99 16.07 11.33
CA VAL A 472 5.68 17.37 11.47
C VAL A 472 4.97 18.31 12.44
N LEU A 473 3.64 18.30 12.52
CA LEU A 473 2.90 19.21 13.39
C LEU A 473 3.34 19.13 14.87
N PRO A 474 3.63 17.95 15.46
CA PRO A 474 4.17 17.84 16.81
C PRO A 474 5.54 18.53 17.00
N LEU A 475 6.31 18.73 15.93
CA LEU A 475 7.66 19.31 15.95
C LEU A 475 7.65 20.84 15.93
N ARG A 476 6.48 21.47 15.71
CA ARG A 476 6.33 22.93 15.57
C ARG A 476 6.91 23.77 16.71
N ALA A 477 7.00 23.21 17.92
CA ALA A 477 7.54 23.89 19.09
C ALA A 477 9.08 23.86 19.16
N ILE A 478 9.75 23.05 18.34
CA ILE A 478 11.20 22.90 18.32
C ILE A 478 11.81 24.07 17.55
N ILE A 479 12.79 24.73 18.16
CA ILE A 479 13.60 25.76 17.52
C ILE A 479 15.02 25.19 17.41
N PRO A 480 15.49 24.82 16.21
CA PRO A 480 16.84 24.29 16.06
C PRO A 480 17.87 25.40 16.31
N PRO A 481 18.99 25.11 16.98
CA PRO A 481 20.06 26.09 17.13
C PRO A 481 20.75 26.34 15.78
N GLU A 482 21.31 27.54 15.62
CA GLU A 482 22.17 27.82 14.48
C GLU A 482 23.42 26.92 14.52
N PRO A 483 23.80 26.26 13.40
CA PRO A 483 25.04 25.52 13.33
C PRO A 483 26.23 26.45 13.57
N PRO A 484 27.31 25.95 14.21
CA PRO A 484 28.53 26.73 14.37
C PRO A 484 29.05 27.16 13.01
N SER A 485 29.45 28.43 12.89
CA SER A 485 29.99 29.00 11.66
C SER A 485 31.19 28.18 11.19
N SER A 486 31.01 27.43 10.10
CA SER A 486 32.03 26.61 9.46
C SER A 486 32.84 27.43 8.45
#